data_AF-A0A352B5V6-F1
#
_entry.id   AF-A0A352B5V6-F1
#
_cell.length_a   1.000
_cell.length_b   1.000
_cell.length_c   1.000
_cell.angle_alpha   90.00
_cell.angle_beta   90.00
_cell.angle_gamma   90.00
#
_symmetry.space_group_name_H-M   'P 1'
#
loop_
_entity.id
_entity.type
_entity.pdbx_description
1 polymer ?
#
loop_
_entity_poly.entity_id
_entity_poly.type
_entity_poly.pdbx_seq_one_letter_code
_entity_poly.pdbx_strand_id
1 'polypeptide(L)'
;MRIIAGSLGSRRLHTPKGSATRPTSDRAREALFARLGPVDGARVADLFAGGGSLGLEALSRGAATCCFVESGRAALLALRANLADLAPAGAVVVSRPLPAALD
;
A
#
# COMPACT_ATOMS: atom_id res chain seq x y z
N MET A 1 7.03 3.68 10.01
CA MET A 1 7.15 3.64 8.53
C MET A 1 6.53 4.91 7.96
N ARG A 2 6.95 5.39 6.78
CA ARG A 2 6.42 6.61 6.14
C ARG A 2 6.35 6.45 4.63
N ILE A 3 5.55 7.24 3.93
CA ILE A 3 5.64 7.37 2.47
C ILE A 3 6.95 8.05 2.11
N ILE A 4 7.64 7.55 1.08
CA ILE A 4 9.00 7.97 0.74
C ILE A 4 8.96 9.16 -0.21
N ALA A 5 8.21 9.07 -1.30
CA ALA A 5 8.15 10.11 -2.33
C ALA A 5 6.74 10.32 -2.89
N GLY A 6 6.60 11.34 -3.74
CA GLY A 6 5.34 11.71 -4.37
C GLY A 6 4.50 12.67 -3.52
N SER A 7 3.24 12.83 -3.90
CA SER A 7 2.30 13.81 -3.33
C SER A 7 2.02 13.61 -1.84
N LEU A 8 2.18 12.39 -1.32
CA LEU A 8 1.98 12.04 0.09
C LEU A 8 3.31 11.82 0.83
N GLY A 9 4.43 12.26 0.25
CA GLY A 9 5.78 12.08 0.79
C GLY A 9 5.91 12.48 2.27
N SER A 10 6.72 11.75 3.01
CA SER A 10 6.99 11.93 4.45
C SER A 10 5.81 11.69 5.41
N ARG A 11 4.58 11.45 4.91
CA ARG A 11 3.44 11.12 5.77
C ARG A 11 3.65 9.77 6.45
N ARG A 12 3.33 9.71 7.75
CA ARG A 12 3.52 8.49 8.56
C ARG A 12 2.46 7.46 8.20
N LEU A 13 2.84 6.19 8.33
CA LEU A 13 1.94 5.05 8.16
C LEU A 13 1.75 4.34 9.51
N HIS A 14 0.49 4.02 9.80
CA HIS A 14 0.09 3.01 10.77
C HIS A 14 0.61 1.65 10.35
N THR A 15 1.12 0.90 11.32
CA THR A 15 1.62 -0.46 11.14
C THR A 15 0.80 -1.44 11.96
N PRO A 16 0.51 -2.65 11.46
CA PRO A 16 -0.16 -3.68 12.25
C PRO A 16 0.63 -3.96 13.53
N LYS A 17 -0.06 -4.16 14.65
CA LYS A 17 0.59 -4.57 15.91
C LYS A 17 1.00 -6.04 15.82
N GLY A 18 2.19 -6.37 16.34
CA GLY A 18 2.72 -7.74 16.40
C GLY A 18 3.75 -8.06 15.31
N SER A 19 4.31 -9.27 15.36
CA SER A 19 5.38 -9.75 14.46
C SER A 19 4.88 -10.51 13.23
N ALA A 20 3.56 -10.67 13.08
CA ALA A 20 2.95 -11.44 12.00
C ALA A 20 3.26 -10.87 10.61
N THR A 21 3.58 -9.58 10.52
CA THR A 21 3.99 -8.92 9.28
C THR A 21 5.43 -8.43 9.42
N ARG A 22 6.30 -8.84 8.51
CA ARG A 22 7.63 -8.26 8.36
C ARG A 22 7.49 -6.95 7.58
N PRO A 23 7.82 -5.79 8.17
CA PRO A 23 7.72 -4.52 7.44
C PRO A 23 8.72 -4.49 6.27
N THR A 24 8.25 -4.10 5.08
CA THR A 24 9.14 -3.78 3.95
C THR A 24 9.93 -2.52 4.30
N SER A 25 11.26 -2.61 4.26
CA SER A 25 12.12 -1.47 4.61
C SER A 25 11.99 -0.34 3.58
N ASP A 26 12.24 0.89 4.01
CA ASP A 26 12.22 2.06 3.12
C ASP A 26 13.18 1.87 1.93
N ARG A 27 14.39 1.36 2.19
CA ARG A 27 15.37 1.02 1.14
C ARG A 27 14.86 -0.02 0.13
N ALA A 28 14.14 -1.04 0.59
CA ALA A 28 13.58 -2.05 -0.31
C ALA A 28 12.47 -1.47 -1.19
N ARG A 29 11.63 -0.58 -0.63
CA ARG A 29 10.59 0.13 -1.41
C ARG A 29 11.21 1.11 -2.40
N GLU A 30 12.21 1.90 -2.01
CA GLU A 30 12.97 2.77 -2.92
C GLU A 30 13.57 1.99 -4.09
N ALA A 31 14.26 0.89 -3.80
CA ALA A 31 14.87 0.05 -4.82
C ALA A 31 13.82 -0.52 -5.78
N LEU A 32 12.66 -0.94 -5.26
CA LEU A 32 11.56 -1.42 -6.11
C LEU A 32 11.08 -0.35 -7.08
N PHE A 33 10.72 0.84 -6.60
CA PHE A 33 10.24 1.92 -7.48
C PHE A 33 11.32 2.45 -8.43
N ALA A 34 12.59 2.45 -8.01
CA ALA A 34 13.70 2.76 -8.90
C ALA A 34 13.82 1.76 -10.07
N ARG A 35 13.45 0.49 -9.84
CA ARG A 35 13.47 -0.56 -10.87
C ARG A 35 12.20 -0.57 -11.73
N LEU A 36 11.05 -0.25 -11.16
CA LEU A 36 9.78 -0.15 -11.89
C LEU A 36 9.74 1.07 -12.83
N GLY A 37 10.40 2.17 -12.44
CA GLY A 37 10.32 3.43 -13.16
C GLY A 37 9.07 4.25 -12.81
N PRO A 38 8.72 5.26 -13.61
CA PRO A 38 7.52 6.08 -13.41
C PRO A 38 6.24 5.23 -13.40
N VAL A 39 5.31 5.57 -12.51
CA VAL A 39 4.03 4.86 -12.35
C VAL A 39 2.83 5.79 -12.55
N ASP A 40 3.04 6.98 -13.10
CA ASP A 40 1.99 7.95 -13.39
C ASP A 40 0.89 7.32 -14.26
N GLY A 41 -0.35 7.40 -13.79
CA GLY A 41 -1.51 6.83 -14.48
C GLY A 41 -1.65 5.30 -14.39
N ALA A 42 -0.72 4.60 -13.74
CA ALA A 42 -0.73 3.14 -13.68
C ALA A 42 -1.91 2.59 -12.85
N ARG A 43 -2.35 1.37 -13.21
CA ARG A 43 -3.27 0.56 -12.40
C ARG A 43 -2.46 -0.49 -11.65
N VAL A 44 -2.45 -0.40 -10.33
CA VAL A 44 -1.60 -1.23 -9.47
C VAL A 44 -2.45 -2.22 -8.68
N ALA A 45 -1.92 -3.42 -8.45
CA ALA A 45 -2.48 -4.39 -7.52
C ALA A 45 -1.46 -4.74 -6.44
N ASP A 46 -1.84 -4.54 -5.18
CA ASP A 46 -1.06 -4.90 -3.99
C ASP A 46 -1.73 -6.11 -3.33
N LEU A 47 -1.30 -7.31 -3.72
CA LEU A 47 -2.05 -8.57 -3.52
C LEU A 47 -1.91 -9.17 -2.10
N PHE A 48 -0.99 -8.64 -1.32
CA PHE A 48 -0.77 -8.96 0.10
C PHE A 48 -0.48 -7.66 0.82
N ALA A 49 -1.45 -6.74 0.75
CA ALA A 49 -1.23 -5.33 1.01
C ALA A 49 -0.67 -5.03 2.40
N GLY A 50 -0.97 -5.87 3.41
CA GLY A 50 -0.61 -5.57 4.79
C GLY A 50 -1.23 -4.24 5.22
N GLY A 51 -0.40 -3.33 5.72
CA GLY A 51 -0.81 -1.95 6.02
C GLY A 51 -0.89 -1.01 4.80
N GLY A 52 -0.63 -1.50 3.58
CA GLY A 52 -0.71 -0.77 2.32
C GLY A 52 0.56 -0.02 1.91
N SER A 53 1.72 -0.31 2.48
CA SER A 53 2.91 0.55 2.30
C SER A 53 3.45 0.61 0.88
N LEU A 54 3.20 -0.41 0.04
CA LEU A 54 3.59 -0.42 -1.37
C LEU A 54 2.53 0.24 -2.25
N GLY A 55 1.26 -0.17 -2.15
CA GLY A 55 0.19 0.44 -2.93
C GLY A 55 0.01 1.94 -2.65
N LEU A 56 0.14 2.38 -1.40
CA LEU A 56 0.09 3.81 -1.04
C LEU A 56 1.29 4.59 -1.60
N GLU A 57 2.46 3.96 -1.66
CA GLU A 57 3.64 4.57 -2.28
C GLU A 57 3.43 4.73 -3.79
N ALA A 58 2.79 3.76 -4.45
CA ALA A 58 2.43 3.85 -5.86
C ALA A 58 1.43 4.99 -6.12
N LEU A 59 0.36 5.09 -5.31
CA LEU A 59 -0.61 6.17 -5.40
C LEU A 59 0.04 7.54 -5.16
N SER A 60 0.90 7.65 -4.14
CA SER A 60 1.66 8.88 -3.87
C SER A 60 2.49 9.32 -5.09
N ARG A 61 3.08 8.35 -5.81
CA ARG A 61 3.91 8.55 -7.01
C ARG A 61 3.13 8.71 -8.31
N GLY A 62 1.80 8.85 -8.25
CA GLY A 62 0.97 9.19 -9.40
C GLY A 62 0.21 8.03 -10.05
N ALA A 63 0.23 6.83 -9.47
CA ALA A 63 -0.63 5.74 -9.95
C ALA A 63 -2.11 6.18 -9.91
N ALA A 64 -2.86 5.89 -10.98
CA ALA A 64 -4.27 6.27 -11.07
C ALA A 64 -5.14 5.49 -10.08
N THR A 65 -4.84 4.20 -9.88
CA THR A 65 -5.57 3.35 -8.96
C THR A 65 -4.66 2.32 -8.32
N CYS A 66 -4.99 1.90 -7.09
CA CYS A 66 -4.42 0.73 -6.46
C CYS A 66 -5.52 -0.14 -5.84
N CYS A 67 -5.57 -1.41 -6.25
CA CYS A 67 -6.37 -2.43 -5.60
C CYS A 67 -5.54 -3.13 -4.52
N PHE A 68 -5.98 -3.02 -3.26
CA PHE A 68 -5.35 -3.64 -2.11
C PHE A 68 -6.11 -4.91 -1.75
N VAL A 69 -5.45 -6.07 -1.81
CA VAL A 69 -6.01 -7.35 -1.37
C VAL A 69 -5.38 -7.73 -0.04
N GLU A 70 -6.21 -7.91 0.99
CA GLU A 70 -5.76 -8.30 2.33
C GLU A 70 -6.87 -9.04 3.09
N SER A 71 -6.50 -10.05 3.87
CA SER A 71 -7.42 -10.87 4.67
C SER A 71 -7.13 -10.85 6.17
N GLY A 72 -5.92 -10.47 6.56
CA GLY A 72 -5.48 -10.34 7.95
C GLY A 72 -6.15 -9.17 8.65
N ARG A 73 -6.87 -9.45 9.74
CA ARG A 73 -7.63 -8.45 10.50
C ARG A 73 -6.78 -7.26 10.97
N ALA A 74 -5.60 -7.53 11.55
CA ALA A 74 -4.71 -6.47 12.04
C ALA A 74 -4.13 -5.61 10.90
N ALA A 75 -3.85 -6.24 9.76
CA ALA A 75 -3.40 -5.58 8.55
C ALA A 75 -4.50 -4.68 7.95
N LEU A 76 -5.71 -5.20 7.80
CA LEU A 76 -6.87 -4.43 7.34
C LEU A 76 -7.17 -3.21 8.20
N LEU A 77 -7.04 -3.32 9.53
CA LEU A 77 -7.21 -2.19 10.43
C LEU A 77 -6.16 -1.10 10.16
N ALA A 78 -4.89 -1.47 10.00
CA ALA A 78 -3.83 -0.51 9.68
C ALA A 78 -4.02 0.11 8.29
N LEU A 79 -4.37 -0.70 7.27
CA LEU A 79 -4.64 -0.23 5.91
C LEU A 79 -5.78 0.79 5.89
N ARG A 80 -6.90 0.48 6.55
CA ARG A 80 -8.06 1.40 6.61
C ARG A 80 -7.72 2.70 7.34
N ALA A 81 -6.95 2.64 8.43
CA ALA A 81 -6.49 3.84 9.12
C ALA A 81 -5.59 4.70 8.22
N ASN A 82 -4.65 4.08 7.50
CA ASN A 82 -3.81 4.80 6.53
C ASN A 82 -4.63 5.44 5.40
N LEU A 83 -5.62 4.73 4.86
CA LEU A 83 -6.49 5.27 3.80
C LEU A 83 -7.34 6.43 4.30
N ALA A 84 -7.85 6.37 5.53
CA ALA A 84 -8.59 7.46 6.14
C ALA A 84 -7.71 8.71 6.37
N ASP A 85 -6.49 8.53 6.89
CA ASP A 85 -5.60 9.64 7.23
C ASP A 85 -4.95 10.31 6.01
N LEU A 86 -4.70 9.53 4.96
CA LEU A 86 -4.02 10.00 3.76
C LEU A 86 -4.98 10.39 2.64
N ALA A 87 -6.19 9.81 2.64
CA ALA A 87 -7.25 10.04 1.66
C ALA A 87 -6.77 10.06 0.19
N PRO A 88 -5.97 9.07 -0.27
CA PRO A 88 -5.52 9.04 -1.66
C PRO A 88 -6.70 8.76 -2.61
N ALA A 89 -6.69 9.37 -3.79
CA ALA A 89 -7.60 8.99 -4.86
C ALA A 89 -7.28 7.58 -5.39
N GLY A 90 -8.29 6.88 -5.92
CA GLY A 90 -8.09 5.62 -6.65
C GLY A 90 -7.78 4.38 -5.79
N ALA A 91 -7.93 4.45 -4.47
CA ALA A 91 -7.76 3.28 -3.60
C ALA A 91 -9.01 2.40 -3.56
N VAL A 92 -8.82 1.09 -3.78
CA VAL A 92 -9.88 0.07 -3.69
C VAL A 92 -9.43 -1.05 -2.76
N VAL A 93 -10.25 -1.45 -1.78
CA VAL A 93 -9.89 -2.50 -0.81
C VAL A 93 -10.74 -3.74 -1.01
N VAL A 94 -10.08 -4.88 -1.18
CA VAL A 94 -10.68 -6.22 -1.29
C VAL A 94 -10.29 -7.02 -0.05
N SER A 95 -11.22 -7.11 0.90
CA SER A 95 -10.97 -7.71 2.23
C SER A 95 -11.29 -9.21 2.28
N ARG A 96 -10.58 -10.01 1.48
CA ARG A 96 -10.71 -11.48 1.41
C ARG A 96 -9.36 -12.10 0.99
N PRO A 97 -9.15 -13.41 1.19
CA PRO A 97 -7.92 -14.09 0.76
C PRO A 97 -7.71 -13.96 -0.76
N LEU A 98 -6.44 -13.94 -1.20
CA LEU A 98 -6.08 -13.71 -2.60
C LEU A 98 -6.79 -14.65 -3.58
N PRO A 99 -6.88 -15.98 -3.36
CA PRO A 99 -7.59 -16.85 -4.30
C PRO A 99 -9.03 -16.37 -4.58
N ALA A 100 -9.79 -16.08 -3.51
CA ALA A 100 -11.16 -15.59 -3.62
C ALA A 100 -11.29 -14.14 -4.14
N ALA A 101 -10.19 -13.40 -4.21
CA ALA A 101 -10.12 -12.04 -4.76
C ALA A 101 -9.87 -12.01 -6.27
N LEU A 102 -9.41 -13.13 -6.85
CA LEU A 102 -9.15 -13.27 -8.27
C LEU A 102 -10.30 -13.95 -9.03
N ASP A 103 -11.28 -14.50 -8.31
CA ASP A 103 -12.57 -14.98 -8.82
C ASP A 103 -13.53 -13.82 -9.13
#